data_AF-A0A4Q2SE48-F1
#
_entry.id   AF-A0A4Q2SE48-F1
#
_cell.length_a   1.000
_cell.length_b   1.000
_cell.length_c   1.000
_cell.angle_alpha   90.00
_cell.angle_beta   90.00
_cell.angle_gamma   90.00
#
_symmetry.space_group_name_H-M   'P 1'
#
loop_
_entity.id
_entity.type
_entity.pdbx_description
1 polymer ?
#
loop_
_entity_poly.entity_id
_entity_poly.type
_entity_poly.pdbx_seq_one_letter_code
_entity_poly.pdbx_strand_id
1 'polypeptide(L)'
;MPDPHAILRLGTLAAREARQVQQRWFADITDGDKTFYDLVEAACAADGSGRPLHNLKIHLVLAAQPHCSAHKARAILRKIVALLDRPVDTDLDALTIAWLIDSRSHGRRIAAYLDVTTPLQVPEGFPWSRVPDPVAATFPAPTPIGYPAARPPSPAPVTTTTYPDPWADDD
;
A
#
# COMPACT_ATOMS: atom_id res chain seq x y z
N MET A 1 8.10 -34.60 34.74
CA MET A 1 8.58 -33.86 33.55
C MET A 1 7.58 -34.09 32.42
N PRO A 2 7.07 -33.04 31.75
CA PRO A 2 6.25 -33.22 30.56
C PRO A 2 7.06 -33.85 29.42
N ASP A 3 6.44 -34.76 28.67
CA ASP A 3 7.05 -35.44 27.52
C ASP A 3 7.38 -34.42 26.40
N PRO A 4 8.64 -34.29 25.96
CA PRO A 4 9.04 -33.33 24.93
C PRO A 4 8.31 -33.55 23.59
N HIS A 5 7.94 -34.79 23.24
CA HIS A 5 7.20 -35.07 22.01
C HIS A 5 5.75 -34.56 22.07
N ALA A 6 5.13 -34.59 23.25
CA ALA A 6 3.80 -34.04 23.47
C ALA A 6 3.77 -32.51 23.31
N ILE A 7 4.82 -31.81 23.78
CA ILE A 7 4.97 -30.35 23.62
C ILE A 7 5.11 -29.99 22.13
N LEU A 8 5.92 -30.72 21.38
CA LEU A 8 6.12 -30.47 19.95
C LEU A 8 4.83 -30.70 19.14
N ARG A 9 4.09 -31.78 19.43
CA ARG A 9 2.79 -32.05 18.78
C ARG A 9 1.76 -30.96 19.05
N LEU A 10 1.69 -30.48 20.29
CA LEU A 10 0.78 -29.39 20.65
C LEU A 10 1.15 -28.08 19.92
N GLY A 11 2.45 -27.80 19.79
CA GLY A 11 2.95 -26.66 19.02
C GLY A 11 2.63 -26.73 17.52
N THR A 12 2.77 -27.90 16.88
CA THR A 12 2.49 -28.05 15.45
C THR A 12 0.99 -27.96 15.13
N LEU A 13 0.13 -28.48 16.01
CA LEU A 13 -1.33 -28.34 15.89
C LEU A 13 -1.75 -26.87 15.99
N ALA A 14 -1.29 -26.15 17.01
CA ALA A 14 -1.59 -24.73 17.18
C ALA A 14 -1.09 -23.89 15.99
N ALA A 15 0.09 -24.19 15.45
CA ALA A 15 0.62 -23.50 14.27
C ALA A 15 -0.23 -23.75 13.01
N ARG A 16 -0.79 -24.95 12.85
CA ARG A 16 -1.69 -25.28 11.74
C ARG A 16 -3.02 -24.53 11.85
N GLU A 17 -3.60 -24.49 13.04
CA GLU A 17 -4.84 -23.75 13.30
C GLU A 17 -4.65 -22.25 13.03
N ALA A 18 -3.54 -21.67 13.49
CA ALA A 18 -3.22 -20.27 13.24
C ALA A 18 -3.13 -19.96 11.74
N ARG A 19 -2.50 -20.84 10.95
CA ARG A 19 -2.43 -20.68 9.48
C ARG A 19 -3.81 -20.76 8.82
N GLN A 20 -4.68 -21.66 9.29
CA GLN A 20 -6.05 -21.76 8.76
C GLN A 20 -6.85 -20.48 9.03
N VAL A 21 -6.73 -19.91 10.23
CA VAL A 21 -7.36 -18.63 10.56
C VAL A 21 -6.83 -17.52 9.65
N GLN A 22 -5.52 -17.41 9.50
CA GLN A 22 -4.89 -16.43 8.60
C GLN A 22 -5.37 -16.56 7.15
N GLN A 23 -5.44 -17.79 6.63
CA GLN A 23 -5.88 -18.07 5.26
C GLN A 23 -7.34 -17.66 5.02
N ARG A 24 -8.22 -17.96 5.98
CA ARG A 24 -9.64 -17.56 5.91
C ARG A 24 -9.76 -16.04 5.86
N TRP A 25 -9.10 -15.34 6.78
CA TRP A 25 -9.09 -13.88 6.78
C TRP A 25 -8.52 -13.28 5.49
N PHE A 26 -7.49 -13.90 4.92
CA PHE A 26 -6.92 -13.43 3.66
C PHE A 26 -7.88 -13.62 2.48
N ALA A 27 -8.60 -14.75 2.44
CA ALA A 27 -9.65 -15.00 1.45
C ALA A 27 -10.77 -13.95 1.57
N ASP A 28 -11.32 -13.76 2.78
CA ASP A 28 -12.39 -12.79 3.03
C ASP A 28 -11.99 -11.35 2.61
N ILE A 29 -10.72 -10.97 2.80
CA ILE A 29 -10.22 -9.65 2.39
C ILE A 29 -10.04 -9.53 0.88
N THR A 30 -9.61 -10.62 0.24
CA THR A 30 -9.43 -10.66 -1.22
C THR A 30 -10.78 -10.56 -1.94
N ASP A 31 -11.80 -11.23 -1.39
CA ASP A 31 -13.17 -11.20 -1.91
C ASP A 31 -13.87 -9.86 -1.60
N GLY A 32 -13.33 -9.06 -0.67
CA GLY A 32 -13.86 -7.77 -0.28
C GLY A 32 -14.96 -7.85 0.79
N ASP A 33 -15.23 -9.03 1.33
CA ASP A 33 -16.17 -9.25 2.44
C ASP A 33 -15.68 -8.60 3.73
N LYS A 34 -14.36 -8.50 3.89
CA LYS A 34 -13.72 -7.85 5.04
C LYS A 34 -12.71 -6.81 4.61
N THR A 35 -12.63 -5.76 5.41
CA THR A 35 -11.69 -4.67 5.23
C THR A 35 -10.46 -4.87 6.12
N PHE A 36 -9.44 -4.03 5.91
CA PHE A 36 -8.28 -3.98 6.81
C PHE A 36 -8.67 -3.54 8.22
N TYR A 37 -9.70 -2.70 8.35
CA TYR A 37 -10.21 -2.26 9.64
C TYR A 37 -10.78 -3.43 10.44
N ASP A 38 -11.59 -4.27 9.81
CA ASP A 38 -12.17 -5.47 10.44
C ASP A 38 -11.08 -6.44 10.91
N LEU A 39 -10.00 -6.57 10.14
CA LEU A 39 -8.85 -7.38 10.51
C LEU A 39 -8.12 -6.81 11.74
N VAL A 40 -7.92 -5.49 11.80
CA VAL A 40 -7.26 -4.85 12.94
C VAL A 40 -8.12 -4.94 14.19
N GLU A 41 -9.45 -4.76 14.06
CA GLU A 41 -10.40 -4.95 15.15
C GLU A 41 -10.35 -6.38 15.69
N ALA A 42 -10.42 -7.39 14.80
CA ALA A 42 -10.31 -8.79 15.18
C ALA A 42 -8.94 -9.13 15.80
N ALA A 43 -7.85 -8.52 15.32
CA ALA A 43 -6.52 -8.69 15.91
C ALA A 43 -6.41 -8.14 17.34
N CYS A 44 -7.24 -7.14 17.68
CA CYS A 44 -7.32 -6.50 19.00
C CYS A 44 -8.31 -7.18 19.95
N ALA A 45 -8.97 -8.27 19.56
CA ALA A 45 -9.94 -8.96 20.39
C ALA A 45 -9.36 -9.42 21.74
N ALA A 46 -10.06 -9.08 22.84
CA ALA A 46 -9.58 -9.31 24.20
C ALA A 46 -9.57 -10.81 24.61
N ASP A 47 -10.32 -11.64 23.91
CA ASP A 47 -10.40 -13.09 24.10
C ASP A 47 -9.12 -13.83 23.64
N GLY A 48 -8.20 -13.12 22.98
CA GLY A 48 -6.96 -13.68 22.44
C GLY A 48 -7.13 -14.43 21.11
N SER A 49 -8.34 -14.47 20.55
CA SER A 49 -8.64 -15.07 19.24
C SER A 49 -7.90 -14.38 18.09
N GLY A 50 -7.52 -13.10 18.29
CA GLY A 50 -6.79 -12.28 17.33
C GLY A 50 -5.28 -12.58 17.23
N ARG A 51 -4.70 -13.35 18.17
CA ARG A 51 -3.25 -13.65 18.19
C ARG A 51 -2.70 -14.25 16.88
N PRO A 52 -3.40 -15.17 16.18
CA PRO A 52 -2.94 -15.66 14.89
C PRO A 52 -2.76 -14.56 13.84
N LEU A 53 -3.55 -13.48 13.89
CA LEU A 53 -3.54 -12.41 12.90
C LEU A 53 -2.32 -11.49 13.05
N HIS A 54 -1.68 -11.49 14.21
CA HIS A 54 -0.55 -10.62 14.53
C HIS A 54 0.66 -10.82 13.60
N ASN A 55 0.83 -12.03 13.08
CA ASN A 55 1.94 -12.38 12.18
C ASN A 55 1.66 -12.07 10.70
N LEU A 56 0.46 -11.61 10.35
CA LEU A 56 0.16 -11.20 8.99
C LEU A 56 0.99 -9.97 8.63
N LYS A 57 1.53 -9.98 7.40
CA LYS A 57 2.32 -8.87 6.88
C LYS A 57 1.41 -7.78 6.35
N ILE A 58 1.63 -6.54 6.78
CA ILE A 58 0.74 -5.41 6.44
C ILE A 58 0.70 -5.20 4.92
N HIS A 59 1.84 -5.25 4.23
CA HIS A 59 1.88 -5.03 2.79
C HIS A 59 1.06 -6.06 2.00
N LEU A 60 1.07 -7.33 2.43
CA LEU A 60 0.30 -8.40 1.78
C LEU A 60 -1.19 -8.17 1.98
N VAL A 61 -1.62 -7.86 3.20
CA VAL A 61 -3.02 -7.60 3.51
C VAL A 61 -3.52 -6.37 2.75
N LEU A 62 -2.73 -5.30 2.70
CA LEU A 62 -3.09 -4.11 1.93
C LEU A 62 -3.15 -4.40 0.43
N ALA A 63 -2.23 -5.18 -0.13
CA ALA A 63 -2.22 -5.53 -1.54
C ALA A 63 -3.33 -6.52 -1.94
N ALA A 64 -3.88 -7.26 -0.98
CA ALA A 64 -5.00 -8.17 -1.20
C ALA A 64 -6.34 -7.44 -1.38
N GLN A 65 -6.44 -6.18 -0.95
CA GLN A 65 -7.69 -5.44 -1.09
C GLN A 65 -8.00 -5.13 -2.57
N PRO A 66 -9.28 -5.22 -2.99
CA PRO A 66 -9.68 -5.05 -4.39
C PRO A 66 -9.34 -3.68 -5.00
N HIS A 67 -9.04 -2.66 -4.19
CA HIS A 67 -8.75 -1.29 -4.62
C HIS A 67 -7.32 -0.82 -4.33
N CYS A 68 -6.43 -1.75 -3.98
CA CYS A 68 -5.08 -1.43 -3.55
C CYS A 68 -4.03 -2.32 -4.23
N SER A 69 -3.22 -1.73 -5.11
CA SER A 69 -2.09 -2.44 -5.71
C SER A 69 -0.93 -2.59 -4.73
N ALA A 70 -0.04 -3.56 -4.97
CA ALA A 70 1.19 -3.73 -4.17
C ALA A 70 2.06 -2.45 -4.12
N HIS A 71 2.10 -1.68 -5.22
CA HIS A 71 2.79 -0.39 -5.25
C HIS A 71 2.13 0.63 -4.30
N LYS A 72 0.79 0.72 -4.31
CA LYS A 72 0.02 1.60 -3.43
C LYS A 72 0.17 1.19 -1.97
N ALA A 73 0.12 -0.11 -1.66
CA ALA A 73 0.38 -0.64 -0.33
C ALA A 73 1.76 -0.23 0.20
N ARG A 74 2.82 -0.39 -0.60
CA ARG A 74 4.18 0.05 -0.24
C ARG A 74 4.29 1.57 -0.10
N ALA A 75 3.57 2.34 -0.90
CA ALA A 75 3.54 3.79 -0.77
C ALA A 75 2.86 4.23 0.54
N ILE A 76 1.77 3.57 0.95
CA ILE A 76 1.12 3.78 2.25
C ILE A 76 2.10 3.49 3.39
N LEU A 77 2.77 2.34 3.36
CA LEU A 77 3.74 1.97 4.41
C LEU A 77 4.90 2.95 4.50
N ARG A 78 5.45 3.40 3.36
CA ARG A 78 6.50 4.44 3.35
C ARG A 78 6.05 5.73 4.03
N LYS A 79 4.82 6.19 3.76
CA LYS A 79 4.26 7.38 4.39
C LYS A 79 4.10 7.19 5.90
N ILE A 80 3.62 6.03 6.34
CA ILE A 80 3.46 5.73 7.78
C ILE A 80 4.82 5.74 8.48
N VAL A 81 5.84 5.09 7.91
CA VAL A 81 7.21 5.06 8.46
C VAL A 81 7.80 6.47 8.51
N ALA A 82 7.57 7.29 7.47
CA ALA A 82 8.01 8.68 7.43
C ALA A 82 7.35 9.55 8.51
N LEU A 83 6.04 9.40 8.75
CA LEU A 83 5.32 10.13 9.82
C LEU A 83 5.78 9.73 11.23
N LEU A 84 6.40 8.56 11.38
CA LEU A 84 6.92 8.05 12.64
C LEU A 84 8.40 8.40 12.85
N ASP A 85 8.99 9.25 12.00
CA ASP A 85 10.40 9.65 12.00
C ASP A 85 11.37 8.45 12.00
N ARG A 86 10.96 7.34 11.38
CA ARG A 86 11.82 6.15 11.25
C ARG A 86 12.74 6.27 10.04
N PRO A 87 13.93 5.64 10.10
CA PRO A 87 14.87 5.64 8.98
C PRO A 87 14.24 5.04 7.73
N VAL A 88 14.57 5.62 6.58
CA VAL A 88 14.07 5.22 5.25
C VAL A 88 14.39 3.76 4.92
N ASP A 89 15.47 3.21 5.49
CA ASP A 89 15.91 1.82 5.33
C ASP A 89 15.11 0.80 6.14
N THR A 90 13.98 1.20 6.74
CA THR A 90 13.10 0.25 7.43
C THR A 90 12.54 -0.75 6.42
N ASP A 91 12.76 -2.05 6.66
CA ASP A 91 12.19 -3.12 5.84
C ASP A 91 10.65 -3.13 5.96
N LEU A 92 10.00 -2.58 4.93
CA LEU A 92 8.54 -2.48 4.85
C LEU A 92 7.88 -3.85 4.70
N ASP A 93 8.59 -4.82 4.13
CA ASP A 93 8.06 -6.16 3.86
C ASP A 93 8.12 -7.06 5.10
N ALA A 94 8.82 -6.61 6.16
CA ALA A 94 8.85 -7.23 7.49
C ALA A 94 7.78 -6.70 8.46
N LEU A 95 7.08 -5.62 8.12
CA LEU A 95 6.07 -5.04 9.01
C LEU A 95 4.83 -5.92 9.12
N THR A 96 4.45 -6.26 10.35
CA THR A 96 3.32 -7.13 10.68
C THR A 96 2.20 -6.39 11.40
N ILE A 97 1.02 -7.02 11.49
CA ILE A 97 -0.12 -6.47 12.25
C ILE A 97 0.24 -6.23 13.72
N ALA A 98 1.02 -7.13 14.34
CA ALA A 98 1.54 -6.92 15.71
C ALA A 98 2.33 -5.61 15.84
N TRP A 99 3.13 -5.25 14.83
CA TRP A 99 3.84 -3.98 14.84
C TRP A 99 2.87 -2.80 14.81
N LEU A 100 1.78 -2.87 14.04
CA LEU A 100 0.81 -1.78 13.93
C LEU A 100 0.05 -1.54 15.25
N ILE A 101 -0.38 -2.62 15.93
CA ILE A 101 -1.19 -2.57 17.15
C ILE A 101 -0.36 -2.58 18.45
N ASP A 102 0.96 -2.43 18.33
CA ASP A 102 1.88 -2.48 19.47
C ASP A 102 1.54 -1.41 20.51
N SER A 103 1.18 -1.86 21.72
CA SER A 103 0.78 -0.99 22.83
C SER A 103 1.88 -0.01 23.26
N ARG A 104 3.15 -0.38 23.07
CA ARG A 104 4.29 0.50 23.38
C ARG A 104 4.34 1.75 22.51
N SER A 105 3.65 1.73 21.38
CA SER A 105 3.54 2.90 20.50
C SER A 105 2.46 3.90 20.94
N HIS A 106 1.69 3.59 22.01
CA HIS A 106 0.57 4.40 22.49
C HIS A 106 -0.42 4.78 21.39
N GLY A 107 -0.65 3.87 20.43
CA GLY A 107 -1.55 4.11 19.29
C GLY A 107 -0.98 5.02 18.20
N ARG A 108 0.26 5.50 18.29
CA ARG A 108 0.85 6.38 17.26
C ARG A 108 0.91 5.72 15.88
N ARG A 109 1.19 4.41 15.83
CA ARG A 109 1.31 3.67 14.56
C ARG A 109 -0.03 3.53 13.86
N ILE A 110 -1.09 3.21 14.61
CA ILE A 110 -2.44 3.13 14.05
C ILE A 110 -2.96 4.52 13.69
N ALA A 111 -2.67 5.56 14.49
CA ALA A 111 -3.00 6.94 14.14
C ALA A 111 -2.33 7.39 12.84
N ALA A 112 -1.04 7.08 12.64
CA ALA A 112 -0.34 7.38 11.40
C ALA A 112 -0.92 6.61 10.20
N TYR A 113 -1.38 5.37 10.39
CA TYR A 113 -2.12 4.63 9.36
C TYR A 113 -3.42 5.34 8.99
N LEU A 114 -4.21 5.77 9.97
CA LEU A 114 -5.46 6.50 9.76
C LEU A 114 -5.22 7.83 9.04
N ASP A 115 -4.17 8.57 9.41
CA ASP A 115 -3.82 9.84 8.77
C ASP A 115 -3.46 9.67 7.28
N VAL A 116 -2.76 8.57 6.94
CA VAL A 116 -2.36 8.28 5.56
C VAL A 116 -3.52 7.75 4.71
N THR A 117 -4.44 7.01 5.31
CA THR A 117 -5.51 6.32 4.58
C THR A 117 -6.83 7.08 4.55
N THR A 118 -7.08 7.97 5.52
CA THR A 118 -8.25 8.84 5.53
C THR A 118 -8.12 9.85 4.40
N PRO A 119 -9.09 9.93 3.46
CA PRO A 119 -9.07 10.94 2.43
C PRO A 119 -9.19 12.32 3.08
N LEU A 120 -8.29 13.25 2.70
CA LEU A 120 -8.39 14.63 3.14
C LEU A 120 -9.71 15.22 2.62
N GLN A 121 -10.62 15.53 3.53
CA GLN A 121 -11.79 16.34 3.22
C GLN A 121 -11.34 17.79 3.10
N VAL A 122 -11.41 18.33 1.88
CA VAL A 122 -11.14 19.75 1.64
C VAL A 122 -12.48 20.48 1.74
N PRO A 123 -12.64 21.45 2.66
CA PRO A 123 -13.87 22.22 2.78
C PRO A 123 -14.20 22.94 1.46
N GLU A 124 -15.48 22.98 1.11
CA GLU A 124 -15.97 23.73 -0.04
C GLU A 124 -15.62 25.22 0.13
N GLY A 125 -14.98 25.83 -0.87
CA GLY A 125 -14.54 27.22 -0.82
C GLY A 125 -13.14 27.47 -0.25
N PHE A 126 -12.34 26.43 0.03
CA PHE A 126 -10.94 26.65 0.41
C PHE A 126 -10.16 27.19 -0.81
N PRO A 127 -9.40 28.30 -0.67
CA PRO A 127 -8.88 29.09 -1.81
C PRO A 127 -7.86 28.38 -2.72
N TRP A 128 -7.47 27.15 -2.40
CA TRP A 128 -6.62 26.28 -3.24
C TRP A 128 -7.17 24.85 -3.39
N SER A 129 -8.45 24.64 -3.04
CA SER A 129 -9.11 23.37 -3.31
C SER A 129 -9.22 23.16 -4.82
N ARG A 130 -8.76 22.01 -5.33
CA ARG A 130 -8.98 21.61 -6.73
C ARG A 130 -10.44 21.19 -6.90
N VAL A 131 -11.37 22.11 -6.72
CA VAL A 131 -12.69 21.96 -7.31
C VAL A 131 -12.47 22.02 -8.83
N PRO A 132 -13.06 21.11 -9.64
CA PRO A 132 -13.20 21.34 -11.07
C PRO A 132 -14.03 22.62 -11.21
N ASP A 133 -13.34 23.73 -11.44
CA ASP A 133 -13.89 25.07 -11.35
C ASP A 133 -15.06 25.21 -12.35
N PRO A 134 -16.33 25.36 -11.93
CA PRO A 134 -17.40 25.72 -12.87
C PRO A 134 -17.16 27.12 -13.46
N VAL A 135 -16.27 27.90 -12.85
CA VAL A 135 -15.85 29.23 -13.31
C VAL A 135 -15.01 29.15 -14.59
N ALA A 136 -14.37 28.01 -14.89
CA ALA A 136 -13.73 27.76 -16.18
C ALA A 136 -14.73 27.73 -17.36
N ALA A 137 -16.04 27.59 -17.08
CA ALA A 137 -17.10 27.73 -18.09
C ALA A 137 -17.58 29.18 -18.27
N THR A 138 -17.29 30.08 -17.32
CA THR A 138 -17.81 31.45 -17.31
C THR A 138 -16.83 32.46 -17.89
N PHE A 139 -15.51 32.21 -17.77
CA PHE A 139 -14.53 33.04 -18.44
C PHE A 139 -14.28 32.48 -19.86
N PRO A 140 -14.68 33.18 -20.94
CA PRO A 140 -14.19 32.81 -22.25
C PRO A 140 -12.67 32.82 -22.21
N ALA A 141 -12.05 31.76 -22.74
CA ALA A 141 -10.60 31.66 -22.83
C ALA A 141 -10.04 33.00 -23.34
N PRO A 142 -8.99 33.56 -22.72
CA PRO A 142 -8.38 34.78 -23.22
C PRO A 142 -8.05 34.54 -24.69
N THR A 143 -8.64 35.35 -25.58
CA THR A 143 -8.31 35.30 -27.00
C THR A 143 -6.80 35.40 -27.09
N PRO A 144 -6.10 34.40 -27.67
CA PRO A 144 -4.66 34.43 -27.72
C PRO A 144 -4.27 35.65 -28.56
N ILE A 145 -3.75 36.68 -27.89
CA ILE A 145 -3.06 37.79 -28.55
C ILE A 145 -1.90 37.12 -29.29
N GLY A 146 -1.99 37.12 -30.62
CA GLY A 146 -1.24 36.25 -31.52
C GLY A 146 0.20 36.02 -31.08
N TYR A 147 0.46 34.85 -30.48
CA TYR A 147 1.81 34.31 -30.47
C TYR A 147 2.12 33.93 -31.92
N PRO A 148 3.26 34.37 -32.49
CA PRO A 148 3.69 33.86 -33.78
C PRO A 148 3.79 32.34 -33.66
N ALA A 149 3.17 31.62 -34.59
CA ALA A 149 3.16 30.16 -34.61
C ALA A 149 4.57 29.64 -34.33
N ALA A 150 4.73 28.91 -33.21
CA ALA A 150 6.00 28.29 -32.89
C ALA A 150 6.39 27.41 -34.06
N ARG A 151 7.56 27.68 -34.65
CA ARG A 151 8.14 26.89 -35.73
C ARG A 151 8.13 25.42 -35.29
N PRO A 152 7.51 24.49 -36.03
CA PRO A 152 7.50 23.09 -35.64
C PRO A 152 8.96 22.63 -35.47
N PRO A 153 9.27 21.83 -34.43
CA PRO A 153 10.62 21.33 -34.23
C PRO A 153 11.03 20.53 -35.47
N SER A 154 12.20 20.88 -36.02
CA SER A 154 12.79 20.15 -37.14
C SER A 154 12.95 18.68 -36.72
N PRO A 155 12.51 17.70 -37.54
CA PRO A 155 12.67 16.30 -37.19
C PRO A 155 14.16 16.00 -37.00
N ALA A 156 14.50 15.43 -35.84
CA ALA A 156 15.86 14.98 -35.59
C ALA A 156 16.23 13.89 -36.60
N PRO A 157 17.47 13.87 -37.13
CA PRO A 157 17.91 12.82 -38.04
C PRO A 157 17.82 11.47 -37.34
N VAL A 158 17.08 10.54 -37.93
CA VAL A 158 16.97 9.16 -37.46
C VAL A 158 18.32 8.49 -37.71
N THR A 159 19.12 8.30 -36.67
CA THR A 159 20.29 7.42 -36.73
C THR A 159 19.81 5.97 -36.77
N THR A 160 19.81 5.38 -37.95
CA THR A 160 19.66 3.94 -38.15
C THR A 160 20.80 3.22 -37.43
N THR A 161 20.51 2.70 -36.24
CA THR A 161 21.44 1.83 -35.53
C THR A 161 21.36 0.45 -36.16
N THR A 162 22.30 0.14 -37.04
CA THR A 162 22.51 -1.21 -37.55
C THR A 162 23.06 -2.06 -36.40
N TYR A 163 22.23 -2.97 -35.88
CA TYR A 163 22.70 -3.99 -34.95
C TYR A 163 23.55 -5.01 -35.73
N PRO A 164 24.76 -5.37 -35.27
CA PRO A 164 25.49 -6.49 -35.82
C PRO A 164 24.67 -7.77 -35.58
N ASP A 165 24.42 -8.51 -36.66
CA ASP A 165 23.70 -9.79 -36.60
C ASP A 165 24.58 -10.81 -35.86
N PRO A 166 24.16 -11.32 -34.69
CA PRO A 166 24.95 -12.27 -33.92
C PRO A 166 24.99 -13.68 -34.54
N TRP A 167 24.34 -13.89 -35.69
CA TRP A 167 24.28 -15.17 -36.40
C TRP A 167 25.00 -15.15 -37.76
N ALA A 168 25.89 -14.19 -38.01
CA ALA A 168 26.79 -14.28 -39.15
C ALA A 168 27.75 -15.45 -38.92
N ASP A 169 27.48 -16.59 -39.55
CA ASP A 169 28.34 -17.76 -39.55
C ASP A 169 29.70 -17.40 -40.17
N ASP A 170 30.79 -17.68 -39.43
CA ASP A 170 32.16 -17.53 -39.90
C ASP A 170 32.49 -18.69 -40.87
N ASP A 171 32.61 -18.40 -42.16
CA ASP A 171 33.19 -19.27 -43.21
C ASP A 171 34.72 -19.14 -43.28
#